data_AF-A0A428QJA6-F1
#
_entry.id   AF-A0A428QJA6-F1
#
_cell.length_a   1.000
_cell.length_b   1.000
_cell.length_c   1.000
_cell.angle_alpha   90.00
_cell.angle_beta   90.00
_cell.angle_gamma   90.00
#
_symmetry.space_group_name_H-M   'P 1'
#
loop_
_entity.id
_entity.type
_entity.pdbx_description
1 polymer ?
#
loop_
_entity_poly.entity_id
_entity_poly.type
_entity_poly.pdbx_seq_one_letter_code
_entity_poly.pdbx_strand_id
1 'polypeptide(L)' 'MPHSQHDEDAPATTGGLDAPVTLLTDSLEKPLLDDRDYRVVRLDNELEALLVHDPETDKASAALDVNVGNF' A
#
# COMPACT_ATOMS: atom_id res chain seq x y z
N MET A 1 -10.57 39.42 24.75
CA MET A 1 -10.46 38.00 25.12
C MET A 1 -10.05 37.22 23.87
N PRO A 2 -8.77 36.89 23.69
CA PRO A 2 -8.30 35.89 22.75
C PRO A 2 -8.25 34.49 23.42
N HIS A 3 -8.08 33.46 22.58
CA HIS A 3 -7.70 32.06 22.87
C HIS A 3 -8.80 31.08 23.28
N SER A 4 -9.14 30.20 22.32
CA SER A 4 -9.30 28.77 22.57
C SER A 4 -8.52 28.00 21.49
N GLN A 5 -7.31 27.62 21.88
CA GLN A 5 -6.60 26.37 21.52
C GLN A 5 -7.55 25.17 21.73
N HIS A 6 -7.47 23.98 21.13
CA HIS A 6 -6.40 23.07 20.65
C HIS A 6 -7.21 21.89 20.00
N ASP A 7 -6.73 21.04 19.09
CA ASP A 7 -5.78 19.95 19.34
C ASP A 7 -5.37 19.27 18.01
N GLU A 8 -4.04 19.07 17.89
CA GLU A 8 -3.37 17.88 17.37
C GLU A 8 -3.78 17.34 15.98
N ASP A 9 -3.18 17.88 14.93
CA ASP A 9 -2.78 17.04 13.79
C ASP A 9 -1.44 16.40 14.18
N ALA A 10 -1.51 15.30 14.92
CA ALA A 10 -0.36 14.48 15.20
C ALA A 10 0.22 14.03 13.84
N PRO A 11 1.52 14.20 13.58
CA PRO A 11 2.11 13.53 12.43
C PRO A 11 1.91 12.04 12.71
N ALA A 12 1.13 11.37 11.85
CA ALA A 12 0.99 9.93 11.88
C ALA A 12 2.40 9.35 11.87
N THR A 13 2.85 8.97 13.06
CA THR A 13 4.15 8.36 13.26
C THR A 13 3.92 6.96 12.75
N THR A 14 4.12 6.75 11.44
CA THR A 14 4.08 5.42 10.84
C THR A 14 5.33 4.68 11.31
N GLY A 15 5.29 4.27 12.58
CA GLY A 15 6.15 3.24 13.13
C GLY A 15 5.73 1.92 12.53
N GLY A 16 6.26 1.63 11.35
CA GLY A 16 6.40 0.27 10.84
C GLY A 16 7.88 -0.06 10.90
N LEU A 17 8.22 -1.17 11.56
CA LEU A 17 9.55 -1.77 11.55
C LEU A 17 10.13 -1.66 10.13
N ASP A 18 11.38 -1.20 9.99
CA ASP A 18 12.18 -1.19 8.75
C ASP A 18 12.41 -2.63 8.25
N ALA A 19 11.34 -3.37 8.00
CA ALA A 19 11.39 -4.64 7.32
C ALA A 19 11.88 -4.33 5.90
N PRO A 20 12.98 -4.94 5.45
CA PRO A 20 13.54 -4.63 4.15
C PRO A 20 12.55 -5.05 3.06
N VAL A 21 11.98 -4.07 2.38
CA VAL A 21 11.12 -4.27 1.22
C VAL A 21 11.95 -4.09 -0.04
N THR A 22 11.94 -5.08 -0.93
CA THR A 22 12.59 -4.99 -2.24
C THR A 22 11.58 -4.56 -3.29
N LEU A 23 11.84 -3.48 -4.01
CA LEU A 23 11.06 -3.08 -5.19
C LEU A 23 11.37 -4.02 -6.35
N LEU A 24 10.36 -4.75 -6.85
CA LEU A 24 10.51 -5.62 -8.03
C LEU A 24 10.21 -4.86 -9.33
N THR A 25 9.14 -4.07 -9.34
CA THR A 25 8.81 -3.16 -10.44
C THR A 25 7.85 -2.07 -9.99
N ASP A 26 7.97 -0.89 -10.57
CA ASP A 26 7.06 0.26 -10.43
C ASP A 26 6.33 0.60 -11.75
N SER A 27 6.59 -0.18 -12.80
CA SER A 27 6.00 0.02 -14.13
C SER A 27 5.42 -1.30 -14.63
N LEU A 28 4.13 -1.48 -14.42
CA LEU A 28 3.35 -2.57 -14.99
C LEU A 28 2.66 -2.11 -16.26
N GLU A 29 2.55 -3.00 -17.25
CA GLU A 29 1.74 -2.74 -18.44
C GLU A 29 0.28 -2.53 -18.01
N LYS A 30 -0.28 -1.38 -18.38
CA LYS A 30 -1.66 -1.02 -18.08
C LYS A 30 -2.36 -0.41 -19.31
N PRO A 31 -3.70 -0.55 -19.42
CA PRO A 31 -4.46 0.14 -20.46
C PRO A 31 -4.25 1.66 -20.41
N LEU A 32 -4.37 2.35 -21.55
CA LEU A 32 -4.17 3.82 -21.60
C LEU A 32 -5.15 4.61 -20.72
N LEU A 33 -6.33 4.07 -20.45
CA LEU A 33 -7.35 4.70 -19.61
C LEU A 33 -7.20 4.36 -18.13
N ASP A 34 -6.24 3.50 -17.75
CA ASP A 34 -5.98 3.15 -16.37
C ASP A 34 -5.03 4.17 -15.72
N ASP A 35 -5.59 5.01 -14.86
CA ASP A 35 -4.90 6.08 -14.12
C ASP A 35 -4.33 5.63 -12.78
N ARG A 36 -4.54 4.37 -12.38
CA ARG A 36 -4.01 3.80 -11.14
C ARG A 36 -2.50 3.60 -11.22
N ASP A 37 -1.82 3.80 -10.10
CA ASP A 37 -0.39 3.52 -9.98
C ASP A 37 -0.19 2.13 -9.37
N TYR A 38 0.77 1.39 -9.92
CA TYR A 38 1.02 0.01 -9.51
C TYR A 38 2.46 -0.18 -9.11
N ARG A 39 2.68 -1.01 -8.08
CA ARG A 39 4.02 -1.37 -7.63
C ARG A 39 4.06 -2.80 -7.14
N VAL A 40 5.02 -3.58 -7.60
CA VAL A 40 5.27 -4.92 -7.09
C VAL A 40 6.45 -4.87 -6.14
N VAL A 41 6.23 -5.37 -4.93
CA VAL A 41 7.27 -5.46 -3.91
C VAL A 41 7.43 -6.89 -3.42
N ARG A 42 8.63 -7.22 -2.98
CA ARG A 42 8.94 -8.45 -2.26
C ARG A 42 9.30 -8.14 -0.83
N LEU A 43 8.64 -8.83 0.09
CA LEU A 43 8.89 -8.75 1.52
C LEU A 43 10.08 -9.63 1.91
N ASP A 44 10.58 -9.45 3.14
CA ASP A 44 11.69 -10.20 3.71
C ASP A 44 11.39 -11.71 3.85
N ASN A 45 10.14 -12.05 4.13
CA ASN A 45 9.61 -13.41 4.17
C ASN A 45 9.29 -13.98 2.79
N GLU A 46 9.83 -13.38 1.74
CA GLU A 46 9.73 -13.77 0.34
C GLU A 46 8.34 -13.62 -0.30
N LEU A 47 7.32 -13.16 0.43
CA LEU A 47 6.01 -12.87 -0.13
C LEU A 47 6.08 -11.72 -1.15
N GLU A 48 5.38 -11.89 -2.26
CA GLU A 48 5.20 -10.85 -3.27
C GLU A 48 3.85 -10.16 -3.10
N ALA A 49 3.84 -8.83 -3.19
CA ALA A 49 2.64 -8.02 -3.08
C ALA A 49 2.53 -7.04 -4.25
N LEU A 50 1.35 -7.00 -4.87
CA LEU A 50 0.95 -5.95 -5.80
C LEU A 50 0.24 -4.84 -5.02
N LEU A 51 0.84 -3.67 -4.99
CA LEU A 51 0.23 -2.46 -4.47
C LEU A 51 -0.45 -1.72 -5.61
N VAL A 52 -1.71 -1.34 -5.39
CA VAL A 52 -2.51 -0.53 -6.31
C VAL A 52 -2.88 0.75 -5.58
N HIS A 53 -2.43 1.88 -6.11
CA HIS A 53 -2.81 3.20 -5.63
C HIS A 53 -3.87 3.77 -6.57
N ASP A 54 -5.06 3.93 -6.01
CA ASP A 54 -6.23 4.49 -6.69
C ASP A 54 -6.76 5.63 -5.80
N PRO A 55 -6.50 6.90 -6.15
CA PRO A 55 -6.92 8.04 -5.34
C PRO A 55 -8.42 8.31 -5.39
N GLU A 56 -9.14 7.76 -6.37
CA GLU A 56 -10.58 7.96 -6.54
C GLU A 56 -11.40 6.84 -5.88
N THR A 57 -10.76 5.82 -5.32
CA THR A 57 -11.47 4.68 -4.75
C THR A 57 -12.21 5.03 -3.44
N ASP A 58 -13.50 4.72 -3.41
CA ASP A 58 -14.30 4.84 -2.18
C ASP A 58 -14.00 3.73 -1.17
N LYS A 59 -13.42 2.61 -1.62
CA LYS A 59 -13.23 1.40 -0.81
C LYS A 59 -11.91 0.71 -1.12
N ALA A 60 -11.10 0.55 -0.08
CA ALA A 60 -9.93 -0.32 -0.12
C ALA A 60 -10.31 -1.81 -0.08
N SER A 61 -9.48 -2.65 -0.68
CA SER A 61 -9.59 -4.11 -0.67
C SER A 61 -8.20 -4.75 -0.66
N ALA A 62 -8.11 -5.99 -0.19
CA ALA A 62 -6.90 -6.81 -0.22
C ALA A 62 -7.28 -8.28 -0.41
N ALA A 63 -6.39 -9.03 -1.06
CA ALA A 63 -6.50 -10.47 -1.23
C ALA A 63 -5.11 -11.12 -1.06
N LEU A 64 -5.10 -12.38 -0.66
CA LEU A 64 -3.89 -13.19 -0.55
C LEU A 64 -4.17 -14.55 -1.17
N ASP A 65 -3.30 -14.96 -2.08
CA ASP A 65 -3.29 -16.32 -2.61
C ASP A 65 -2.31 -17.19 -1.81
N VAL A 66 -2.71 -18.41 -1.48
CA VAL A 66 -1.84 -19.42 -0.88
C VAL A 66 -1.84 -20.60 -1.82
N ASN A 67 -0.67 -20.90 -2.39
CA ASN A 67 -0.49 -21.97 -3.37
C ASN A 67 -0.51 -23.38 -2.73
N VAL A 68 -1.58 -23.69 -2.01
CA VAL A 68 -1.90 -24.99 -1.40
C VAL A 68 -3.40 -25.26 -1.59
N GLY A 69 -3.79 -26.52 -1.69
CA GLY A 69 -5.18 -26.90 -1.92
C GLY A 69 -5.55 -28.22 -1.25
N ASN A 70 -6.81 -28.63 -1.40
CA ASN A 70 -7.23 -29.94 -0.93
C ASN A 70 -6.60 -31.05 -1.79
N PHE A 71 -5.99 -32.03 -1.12
CA PHE A 71 -5.42 -33.23 -1.75
C PHE A 71 -6.45 -34.37 -1.83
#